data_AF-A0A0K2ZLI4-F1
#
_entry.id   AF-A0A0K2ZLI4-F1
#
_cell.length_a   1.000
_cell.length_b   1.000
_cell.length_c   1.000
_cell.angle_alpha   90.00
_cell.angle_beta   90.00
_cell.angle_gamma   90.00
#
_symmetry.space_group_name_H-M   'P 1'
#
loop_
_entity.id
_entity.type
_entity.pdbx_description
1 polymer ?
#
loop_
_entity_poly.entity_id
_entity_poly.type
_entity_poly.pdbx_seq_one_letter_code
_entity_poly.pdbx_strand_id
1 'polypeptide(L)'
;MKTTFFSPARGMRGQGMVELAVCAAVLVPLFLLIPVVAKLGHSKQMAMQAARNAAWEASVANNYQPPSRALLQQRALDRNFADADTPITSRVSSSSGAFADQMLNTFSNRKLLEKSDLSITRTSNSGSPGYVDNAAALVPRADNAFPPNRNGYVTAEVALNYRDLKTTDGRPAHFLEPLDNLNLVDKRHQTLLTDAWNASGPRSGPRSVVSAVRPLAPVSYFSGLDRIFDMVKPLKPILPMVGSLGDLELGTIEPDIVPSDKLANSPVKP
;
A
#
# COMPACT_ATOMS: atom_id res chain seq x y z
N MET A 1 66.46 -20.92 -64.88
CA MET A 1 65.13 -21.56 -64.93
C MET A 1 64.77 -22.03 -63.52
N LYS A 2 64.00 -21.24 -62.76
CA LYS A 2 63.37 -21.66 -61.49
C LYS A 2 62.11 -20.81 -61.33
N THR A 3 60.97 -21.48 -61.46
CA THR A 3 59.62 -20.94 -61.51
C THR A 3 59.18 -20.48 -60.12
N THR A 4 58.81 -19.21 -59.99
CA THR A 4 58.14 -18.67 -58.81
C THR A 4 56.67 -19.07 -58.84
N PHE A 5 56.29 -20.02 -57.99
CA PHE A 5 54.89 -20.35 -57.75
C PHE A 5 54.26 -19.22 -56.92
N PHE A 6 53.49 -18.36 -57.58
CA PHE A 6 52.52 -17.50 -56.90
C PHE A 6 51.35 -18.37 -56.45
N SER A 7 51.23 -18.62 -55.15
CA SER A 7 49.97 -19.11 -54.57
C SER A 7 48.88 -18.06 -54.80
N PRO A 8 47.73 -18.42 -55.42
CA PRO A 8 46.63 -17.48 -55.50
C PRO A 8 46.09 -17.27 -54.08
N ALA A 9 46.10 -16.03 -53.61
CA ALA A 9 45.29 -15.64 -52.47
C ALA A 9 43.82 -15.96 -52.81
N ARG A 10 43.29 -17.08 -52.30
CA ARG A 10 41.87 -17.39 -52.37
C ARG A 10 41.14 -16.24 -51.70
N GLY A 11 40.40 -15.47 -52.49
CA GLY A 11 39.76 -14.25 -52.05
C GLY A 11 38.92 -14.49 -50.80
N MET A 12 39.26 -13.78 -49.73
CA MET A 12 38.48 -13.63 -48.49
C MET A 12 37.19 -12.84 -48.75
N ARG A 13 36.37 -13.27 -49.70
CA ARG A 13 35.08 -12.65 -49.99
C ARG A 13 34.02 -13.33 -49.11
N GLY A 14 33.65 -12.67 -48.02
CA GLY A 14 32.56 -13.08 -47.14
C GLY A 14 32.92 -13.26 -45.67
N GLN A 15 34.20 -13.36 -45.30
CA GLN A 15 34.61 -13.52 -43.90
C GLN A 15 34.12 -12.37 -43.02
N GLY A 16 34.30 -11.12 -43.46
CA GLY A 16 33.81 -9.95 -42.72
C GLY A 16 32.28 -9.90 -42.57
N MET A 17 31.52 -10.43 -43.53
CA MET A 17 30.06 -10.54 -43.41
C MET A 17 29.65 -11.59 -42.37
N VAL A 18 30.36 -12.72 -42.31
CA VAL A 18 30.08 -13.77 -41.32
C VAL A 18 30.46 -13.30 -39.93
N GLU A 19 31.61 -12.65 -39.75
CA GLU A 19 32.01 -12.09 -38.45
C GLU A 19 31.03 -11.01 -37.97
N LEU A 20 30.59 -10.10 -38.86
CA LEU A 20 29.58 -9.10 -38.51
C LEU A 20 28.23 -9.74 -38.19
N ALA A 21 27.81 -10.78 -38.91
CA ALA A 21 26.57 -11.51 -38.62
C ALA A 21 26.62 -12.20 -37.25
N VAL A 22 27.75 -12.80 -36.90
CA VAL A 22 27.97 -13.42 -35.58
C VAL A 22 27.98 -12.34 -34.49
N CYS A 23 28.67 -11.21 -34.69
CA CYS A 23 28.63 -10.09 -33.76
C CYS A 23 27.21 -9.54 -33.59
N ALA A 24 26.45 -9.36 -34.67
CA ALA A 24 25.08 -8.88 -34.63
C ALA A 24 24.14 -9.87 -33.92
N ALA A 25 24.33 -11.17 -34.12
CA ALA A 25 23.56 -12.22 -33.44
C ALA A 25 23.72 -12.16 -31.90
N VAL A 26 24.84 -11.64 -31.40
CA VAL A 26 25.09 -11.47 -29.95
C VAL A 26 24.69 -10.06 -29.47
N LEU A 27 25.07 -9.02 -30.21
CA LEU A 27 24.86 -7.63 -29.80
C LEU A 27 23.40 -7.20 -29.86
N VAL A 28 22.63 -7.68 -30.84
CA VAL A 28 21.23 -7.29 -31.00
C VAL A 28 20.38 -7.79 -29.82
N PRO A 29 20.41 -9.08 -29.43
CA PRO A 29 19.71 -9.53 -28.23
C PRO A 29 20.16 -8.77 -26.98
N LEU A 30 21.48 -8.58 -26.80
CA LEU A 30 22.02 -7.86 -25.63
C LEU A 30 21.47 -6.43 -25.53
N PHE A 31 21.38 -5.71 -26.65
CA PHE A 31 20.84 -4.36 -26.67
C PHE A 31 19.34 -4.33 -26.40
N LEU A 32 18.58 -5.32 -26.88
CA LEU A 32 17.16 -5.46 -26.60
C LEU A 32 16.86 -5.86 -25.15
N LEU A 33 17.81 -6.47 -24.44
CA LEU A 33 17.66 -6.78 -23.01
C LEU A 33 17.63 -5.52 -22.14
N ILE A 34 18.38 -4.48 -22.49
CA ILE A 34 18.48 -3.24 -21.71
C ILE A 34 17.08 -2.62 -21.45
N PRO A 35 16.24 -2.34 -22.47
CA PRO A 35 14.90 -1.79 -22.23
C PRO A 35 13.96 -2.80 -21.55
N VAL A 36 14.11 -4.10 -21.75
CA VAL A 36 13.31 -5.12 -21.05
C VAL A 36 13.59 -5.08 -19.55
N VAL A 37 14.86 -5.03 -19.15
CA VAL A 37 15.26 -4.90 -17.74
C VAL A 37 14.74 -3.59 -17.15
N ALA A 38 14.82 -2.47 -17.89
CA ALA A 38 14.28 -1.20 -17.44
C ALA A 38 12.75 -1.26 -17.20
N LYS A 39 12.00 -1.88 -18.11
CA LYS A 39 10.54 -2.10 -17.97
C LYS A 39 10.20 -2.95 -16.73
N LEU A 40 10.98 -4.01 -16.49
CA LEU A 40 10.84 -4.83 -15.27
C LEU A 40 11.24 -4.07 -13.99
N GLY A 41 12.19 -3.13 -14.08
CA GLY A 41 12.56 -2.25 -12.97
C GLY A 41 11.43 -1.29 -12.60
N HIS A 42 10.81 -0.68 -13.62
CA HIS A 42 9.66 0.22 -13.45
C HIS A 42 8.46 -0.49 -12.80
N SER A 43 8.08 -1.67 -13.30
CA SER A 43 7.00 -2.47 -12.71
C SER A 43 7.30 -2.91 -11.27
N LYS A 44 8.56 -3.22 -10.96
CA LYS A 44 9.02 -3.50 -9.59
C LYS A 44 8.81 -2.30 -8.66
N GLN A 45 9.16 -1.10 -9.09
CA GLN A 45 8.97 0.12 -8.29
C GLN A 45 7.49 0.41 -8.06
N MET A 46 6.64 0.26 -9.08
CA MET A 46 5.19 0.40 -8.92
C MET A 46 4.61 -0.66 -7.97
N ALA A 47 5.06 -1.92 -8.05
CA ALA A 47 4.65 -2.96 -7.10
C ALA A 47 5.08 -2.67 -5.66
N MET A 48 6.28 -2.11 -5.45
CA MET A 48 6.73 -1.69 -4.12
C MET A 48 5.86 -0.56 -3.55
N GLN A 49 5.54 0.44 -4.37
CA GLN A 49 4.64 1.53 -3.97
C GLN A 49 3.24 1.01 -3.66
N ALA A 50 2.73 0.09 -4.47
CA ALA A 50 1.45 -0.56 -4.23
C ALA A 50 1.44 -1.38 -2.93
N ALA A 51 2.48 -2.16 -2.65
CA ALA A 51 2.61 -2.91 -1.41
C ALA A 51 2.67 -1.98 -0.20
N ARG A 52 3.40 -0.86 -0.30
CA ARG A 52 3.46 0.16 0.75
C ARG A 52 2.08 0.77 1.02
N ASN A 53 1.37 1.20 -0.01
CA ASN A 53 0.04 1.79 0.13
C ASN A 53 -0.98 0.77 0.67
N ALA A 54 -0.93 -0.47 0.22
CA ALA A 54 -1.77 -1.54 0.75
C ALA A 54 -1.49 -1.83 2.24
N ALA A 55 -0.22 -1.82 2.66
CA ALA A 55 0.15 -1.97 4.07
C ALA A 55 -0.36 -0.82 4.94
N TRP A 56 -0.29 0.43 4.44
CA TRP A 56 -0.86 1.59 5.12
C TRP A 56 -2.39 1.54 5.22
N GLU A 57 -3.06 1.12 4.16
CA GLU A 57 -4.52 0.95 4.21
C GLU A 57 -4.94 -0.15 5.19
N ALA A 58 -4.15 -1.23 5.25
CA ALA A 58 -4.37 -2.29 6.21
C ALA A 58 -4.12 -1.84 7.67
N SER A 59 -3.25 -0.86 7.92
CA SER A 59 -3.01 -0.35 9.29
C SER A 59 -4.08 0.60 9.79
N VAL A 60 -4.76 1.32 8.89
CA VAL A 60 -5.87 2.23 9.23
C VAL A 60 -7.21 1.49 9.35
N ALA A 61 -7.23 0.18 9.06
CA ALA A 61 -8.46 -0.59 9.02
C ALA A 61 -9.17 -0.71 10.37
N ASN A 62 -10.51 -0.71 10.29
CA ASN A 62 -11.37 -0.83 11.46
C ASN A 62 -11.11 -2.15 12.19
N ASN A 63 -11.02 -2.10 13.52
CA ASN A 63 -10.86 -3.28 14.38
C ASN A 63 -9.66 -4.18 14.05
N TYR A 64 -8.55 -3.61 13.55
CA TYR A 64 -7.30 -4.34 13.22
C TYR A 64 -7.44 -5.39 12.11
N GLN A 65 -8.62 -5.52 11.50
CA GLN A 65 -8.86 -6.47 10.43
C GLN A 65 -8.48 -5.83 9.10
N PRO A 66 -7.46 -6.36 8.39
CA PRO A 66 -7.09 -5.80 7.10
C PRO A 66 -8.29 -5.89 6.13
N PRO A 67 -8.48 -4.90 5.24
CA PRO A 67 -9.56 -4.92 4.26
C PRO A 67 -9.45 -6.13 3.33
N SER A 68 -10.54 -6.47 2.64
CA SER A 68 -10.53 -7.59 1.70
C SER A 68 -9.45 -7.42 0.62
N ARG A 69 -8.82 -8.52 0.22
CA ARG A 69 -7.76 -8.54 -0.81
C ARG A 69 -8.23 -7.94 -2.14
N ALA A 70 -9.48 -8.20 -2.53
CA ALA A 70 -10.07 -7.65 -3.75
C ALA A 70 -10.19 -6.12 -3.70
N LEU A 71 -10.62 -5.57 -2.57
CA LEU A 71 -10.72 -4.12 -2.37
C LEU A 71 -9.34 -3.45 -2.41
N LEU A 72 -8.36 -4.05 -1.73
CA LEU A 72 -6.98 -3.53 -1.74
C LEU A 72 -6.37 -3.63 -3.14
N GLN A 73 -6.67 -4.69 -3.91
CA GLN A 73 -6.19 -4.83 -5.28
C GLN A 73 -6.77 -3.74 -6.18
N GLN A 74 -8.06 -3.47 -6.06
CA GLN A 74 -8.71 -2.40 -6.82
C GLN A 74 -8.13 -1.02 -6.47
N ARG A 75 -7.94 -0.73 -5.19
CA ARG A 75 -7.30 0.53 -4.76
C ARG A 75 -5.84 0.61 -5.21
N ALA A 76 -5.12 -0.51 -5.23
CA ALA A 76 -3.76 -0.54 -5.75
C ALA A 76 -3.72 -0.20 -7.24
N LEU A 77 -4.68 -0.71 -8.03
CA LEU A 77 -4.85 -0.37 -9.45
C LEU A 77 -5.20 1.11 -9.64
N ASP A 78 -6.16 1.62 -8.88
CA ASP A 78 -6.67 3.00 -9.02
C ASP A 78 -5.68 4.07 -8.56
N ARG A 79 -4.77 3.74 -7.64
CA ARG A 79 -3.85 4.72 -7.04
C ARG A 79 -2.42 4.64 -7.56
N ASN A 80 -1.93 3.44 -7.86
CA ASN A 80 -0.51 3.24 -8.23
C ASN A 80 -0.32 2.89 -9.70
N PHE A 81 -1.35 2.36 -10.37
CA PHE A 81 -1.28 1.95 -11.78
C PHE A 81 -2.31 2.69 -12.67
N ALA A 82 -2.93 3.74 -12.14
CA ALA A 82 -3.76 4.64 -12.91
C ALA A 82 -2.91 5.59 -13.74
N ASP A 83 -3.53 6.24 -14.73
CA ASP A 83 -2.86 7.26 -15.52
C ASP A 83 -2.58 8.50 -14.66
N ALA A 84 -1.53 9.25 -14.98
CA ALA A 84 -1.08 10.40 -14.18
C ALA A 84 -2.16 11.47 -13.98
N ASP A 85 -3.04 11.64 -14.97
CA ASP A 85 -4.14 12.62 -14.96
C ASP A 85 -5.46 12.04 -14.42
N THR A 86 -5.47 10.78 -13.96
CA THR A 86 -6.70 10.15 -13.47
C THR A 86 -7.09 10.74 -12.11
N PRO A 87 -8.33 11.25 -11.95
CA PRO A 87 -8.77 11.76 -10.65
C PRO A 87 -8.87 10.61 -9.64
N ILE A 88 -8.31 10.82 -8.45
CA ILE A 88 -8.42 9.85 -7.35
C ILE A 88 -9.84 9.91 -6.80
N THR A 89 -10.61 8.85 -7.02
CA THR A 89 -11.96 8.74 -6.47
C THR A 89 -12.05 7.59 -5.47
N SER A 90 -13.07 7.62 -4.62
CA SER A 90 -13.40 6.50 -3.74
C SER A 90 -14.13 5.35 -4.46
N ARG A 91 -14.49 5.56 -5.74
CA ARG A 91 -15.12 4.53 -6.56
C ARG A 91 -14.09 3.53 -7.00
N VAL A 92 -14.54 2.29 -7.04
CA VAL A 92 -13.72 1.12 -7.35
C VAL A 92 -13.74 0.92 -8.86
N SER A 93 -12.61 1.03 -9.54
CA SER A 93 -12.55 0.73 -10.98
C SER A 93 -12.47 -0.78 -11.26
N SER A 94 -12.80 -1.16 -12.50
CA SER A 94 -12.71 -2.54 -12.97
C SER A 94 -11.27 -3.08 -12.90
N SER A 95 -11.10 -4.27 -12.34
CA SER A 95 -9.80 -4.98 -12.23
C SER A 95 -9.36 -5.69 -13.52
N SER A 96 -9.99 -5.39 -14.66
CA SER A 96 -9.74 -6.02 -15.95
C SER A 96 -9.32 -4.99 -16.99
N GLY A 97 -8.59 -5.45 -18.02
CA GLY A 97 -8.09 -4.64 -19.12
C GLY A 97 -6.61 -4.29 -19.01
N ALA A 98 -6.11 -3.60 -20.02
CA ALA A 98 -4.72 -3.22 -20.12
C ALA A 98 -4.39 -1.94 -19.33
N PHE A 99 -3.13 -1.80 -18.95
CA PHE A 99 -2.60 -0.52 -18.48
C PHE A 99 -2.38 0.44 -19.66
N ALA A 100 -2.58 1.73 -19.39
CA ALA A 100 -2.28 2.82 -20.32
C ALA A 100 -0.77 3.04 -20.48
N ASP A 101 0.01 2.71 -19.44
CA ASP A 101 1.47 2.86 -19.42
C ASP A 101 2.16 1.99 -20.49
N GLN A 102 2.87 2.65 -21.41
CA GLN A 102 3.63 2.01 -22.48
C GLN A 102 4.86 1.25 -21.96
N MET A 103 5.37 1.59 -20.76
CA MET A 103 6.44 0.83 -20.12
C MET A 103 5.98 -0.58 -19.76
N LEU A 104 4.67 -0.80 -19.58
CA LEU A 104 4.06 -2.11 -19.33
C LEU A 104 3.69 -2.88 -20.61
N ASN A 105 4.20 -2.43 -21.76
CA ASN A 105 4.16 -3.18 -23.01
C ASN A 105 5.54 -3.81 -23.31
N THR A 106 5.57 -4.95 -23.99
CA THR A 106 6.75 -5.58 -24.57
C THR A 106 7.32 -4.76 -25.73
N PHE A 107 8.55 -5.03 -26.18
CA PHE A 107 9.17 -4.41 -27.36
C PHE A 107 8.36 -4.59 -28.65
N SER A 108 7.54 -5.64 -28.74
CA SER A 108 6.62 -5.93 -29.84
C SER A 108 5.25 -5.24 -29.69
N ASN A 109 5.14 -4.28 -28.77
CA ASN A 109 3.90 -3.59 -28.39
C ASN A 109 2.76 -4.50 -27.89
N ARG A 110 3.10 -5.72 -27.47
CA ARG A 110 2.18 -6.59 -26.71
C ARG A 110 2.14 -6.18 -25.24
N LYS A 111 1.11 -6.57 -24.50
CA LYS A 111 0.99 -6.26 -23.07
C LYS A 111 1.89 -7.18 -22.26
N LEU A 112 2.82 -6.60 -21.48
CA LEU A 112 3.69 -7.32 -20.56
C LEU A 112 2.95 -7.59 -19.23
N LEU A 113 2.11 -6.65 -18.82
CA LEU A 113 1.23 -6.74 -17.65
C LEU A 113 -0.16 -6.20 -18.00
N GLU A 114 -1.18 -6.86 -17.48
CA GLU A 114 -2.55 -6.35 -17.45
C GLU A 114 -3.05 -6.21 -16.01
N LYS A 115 -4.18 -5.50 -15.83
CA LYS A 115 -4.76 -5.25 -14.51
C LYS A 115 -5.13 -6.54 -13.77
N SER A 116 -5.48 -7.59 -14.52
CA SER A 116 -5.77 -8.92 -13.98
C SER A 116 -4.54 -9.64 -13.44
N ASP A 117 -3.35 -9.26 -13.92
CA ASP A 117 -2.10 -9.95 -13.61
C ASP A 117 -1.49 -9.45 -12.28
N LEU A 118 -2.02 -8.35 -11.73
CA LEU A 118 -1.77 -7.84 -10.39
C LEU A 118 -2.70 -8.55 -9.39
N SER A 119 -2.14 -9.13 -8.34
CA SER A 119 -2.94 -9.69 -7.24
C SER A 119 -2.33 -9.38 -5.87
N ILE A 120 -3.19 -9.26 -4.86
CA ILE A 120 -2.75 -9.14 -3.47
C ILE A 120 -2.83 -10.51 -2.82
N THR A 121 -1.67 -11.14 -2.63
CA THR A 121 -1.56 -12.54 -2.19
C THR A 121 -1.74 -12.67 -0.69
N ARG A 122 -1.18 -11.73 0.09
CA ARG A 122 -1.19 -11.75 1.56
C ARG A 122 -1.53 -10.39 2.14
N THR A 123 -2.48 -10.38 3.06
CA THR A 123 -2.77 -9.26 3.95
C THR A 123 -2.99 -9.85 5.34
N SER A 124 -2.04 -9.64 6.24
CA SER A 124 -2.10 -10.22 7.58
C SER A 124 -1.81 -9.16 8.62
N ASN A 125 -2.52 -9.28 9.74
CA ASN A 125 -2.19 -8.55 10.96
C ASN A 125 -1.85 -9.56 12.05
N SER A 126 -0.57 -9.76 12.33
CA SER A 126 -0.09 -10.82 13.23
C SER A 126 0.72 -10.28 14.40
N GLY A 127 0.83 -11.08 15.46
CA GLY A 127 1.79 -10.86 16.54
C GLY A 127 3.23 -10.85 16.02
N SER A 128 4.12 -10.18 16.75
CA SER A 128 5.55 -10.20 16.44
C SER A 128 6.11 -11.61 16.46
N PRO A 129 6.97 -12.00 15.51
CA PRO A 129 7.74 -13.24 15.62
C PRO A 129 8.82 -13.22 16.73
N GLY A 130 9.01 -12.12 17.47
CA GLY A 130 10.11 -11.96 18.43
C GLY A 130 9.76 -11.23 19.73
N TYR A 131 10.80 -11.02 20.55
CA TYR A 131 10.84 -10.62 21.98
C TYR A 131 9.98 -9.43 22.46
N VAL A 132 9.24 -8.73 21.59
CA VAL A 132 8.33 -7.64 22.00
C VAL A 132 7.10 -8.14 22.76
N ASP A 133 6.76 -9.43 22.66
CA ASP A 133 5.73 -10.05 23.52
C ASP A 133 6.15 -10.01 25.00
N ASN A 134 7.45 -10.11 25.29
CA ASN A 134 7.99 -9.98 26.65
C ASN A 134 7.97 -8.53 27.14
N ALA A 135 8.12 -7.55 26.25
CA ALA A 135 8.02 -6.13 26.59
C ALA A 135 6.56 -5.70 26.82
N ALA A 136 5.61 -6.24 26.05
CA ALA A 136 4.18 -6.05 26.27
C ALA A 136 3.70 -6.66 27.61
N ALA A 137 4.40 -7.67 28.12
CA ALA A 137 4.15 -8.24 29.46
C ALA A 137 4.70 -7.38 30.62
N LEU A 138 5.61 -6.44 30.36
CA LEU A 138 6.16 -5.50 31.35
C LEU A 138 5.35 -4.20 31.47
N VAL A 139 4.42 -3.95 30.55
CA VAL A 139 3.45 -2.86 30.69
C VAL A 139 2.43 -3.29 31.76
N PRO A 140 2.27 -2.53 32.86
CA PRO A 140 1.36 -2.90 33.93
C PRO A 140 -0.03 -3.13 33.35
N ARG A 141 -0.66 -4.25 33.75
CA ARG A 141 -2.06 -4.58 33.45
C ARG A 141 -2.95 -3.56 34.16
N ALA A 142 -3.00 -2.33 33.64
CA ALA A 142 -4.05 -1.40 33.96
C ALA A 142 -5.30 -1.95 33.27
N ASP A 143 -6.11 -2.68 34.05
CA ASP A 143 -7.35 -3.33 33.63
C ASP A 143 -8.11 -2.43 32.64
N ASN A 144 -8.15 -2.85 31.37
CA ASN A 144 -8.84 -2.18 30.26
C ASN A 144 -8.45 -0.73 29.93
N ALA A 145 -7.38 -0.18 30.51
CA ALA A 145 -7.08 1.24 30.36
C ALA A 145 -6.28 1.59 29.08
N PHE A 146 -5.44 0.67 28.58
CA PHE A 146 -4.64 0.90 27.38
C PHE A 146 -4.13 -0.45 26.84
N PRO A 147 -4.86 -1.18 25.98
CA PRO A 147 -4.31 -2.37 25.35
C PRO A 147 -3.51 -1.95 24.10
N PRO A 148 -2.16 -1.86 24.16
CA PRO A 148 -1.36 -1.70 22.94
C PRO A 148 -1.67 -2.86 21.99
N ASN A 149 -1.68 -2.59 20.70
CA ASN A 149 -1.97 -3.62 19.71
C ASN A 149 -0.87 -4.71 19.75
N ARG A 150 -1.15 -5.84 20.40
CA ARG A 150 -0.22 -6.98 20.49
C ARG A 150 0.06 -7.62 19.13
N ASN A 151 -0.87 -7.43 18.19
CA ASN A 151 -0.77 -7.88 16.81
C ASN A 151 -0.49 -6.66 15.92
N GLY A 152 0.64 -5.99 16.12
CA GLY A 152 0.99 -4.74 15.42
C GLY A 152 1.59 -4.91 14.03
N TYR A 153 1.88 -6.14 13.59
CA TYR A 153 2.58 -6.38 12.32
C TYR A 153 1.59 -6.52 11.18
N VAL A 154 1.43 -5.41 10.46
CA VAL A 154 0.62 -5.35 9.25
C VAL A 154 1.50 -5.64 8.05
N THR A 155 1.28 -6.78 7.40
CA THR A 155 2.00 -7.18 6.18
C THR A 155 1.05 -7.17 5.00
N ALA A 156 1.42 -6.48 3.94
CA ALA A 156 0.77 -6.57 2.63
C ALA A 156 1.76 -7.10 1.59
N GLU A 157 1.32 -8.05 0.77
CA GLU A 157 2.09 -8.63 -0.34
C GLU A 157 1.32 -8.47 -1.65
N VAL A 158 2.02 -7.95 -2.64
CA VAL A 158 1.57 -7.74 -4.01
C VAL A 158 2.37 -8.66 -4.93
N ALA A 159 1.68 -9.40 -5.78
CA ALA A 159 2.28 -10.22 -6.82
C ALA A 159 1.93 -9.68 -8.20
N LEU A 160 2.94 -9.59 -9.07
CA LEU A 160 2.83 -9.29 -10.49
C LEU A 160 3.20 -10.54 -11.28
N ASN A 161 2.31 -10.97 -12.17
CA ASN A 161 2.55 -12.08 -13.09
C ASN A 161 2.87 -11.52 -14.48
N TYR A 162 4.15 -11.50 -14.86
CA TYR A 162 4.55 -11.00 -16.17
C TYR A 162 4.25 -12.03 -17.25
N ARG A 163 3.80 -11.53 -18.40
CA ARG A 163 3.58 -12.35 -19.59
C ARG A 163 4.88 -12.61 -20.33
N ASP A 164 4.92 -13.75 -20.99
CA ASP A 164 6.04 -14.18 -21.83
C ASP A 164 6.28 -13.23 -23.01
N LEU A 165 7.57 -13.09 -23.39
CA LEU A 165 8.00 -12.21 -24.48
C LEU A 165 7.67 -12.84 -25.83
N LYS A 166 6.67 -12.29 -26.50
CA LYS A 166 6.21 -12.72 -27.83
C LYS A 166 6.50 -11.66 -28.87
N THR A 167 6.83 -12.07 -30.09
CA THR A 167 6.92 -11.20 -31.27
C THR A 167 5.55 -10.62 -31.62
N THR A 168 5.49 -9.61 -32.48
CA THR A 168 4.24 -8.99 -32.95
C THR A 168 3.24 -10.03 -33.47
N ASP A 169 3.71 -11.10 -34.11
CA ASP A 169 2.88 -12.20 -34.64
C ASP A 169 2.39 -13.19 -33.56
N GLY A 170 2.78 -13.01 -32.30
CA GLY A 170 2.36 -13.86 -31.18
C GLY A 170 3.21 -15.12 -30.99
N ARG A 171 4.20 -15.32 -31.87
CA ARG A 171 5.21 -16.37 -31.71
C ARG A 171 6.17 -16.04 -30.56
N PRO A 172 6.70 -17.05 -29.86
CA PRO A 172 7.76 -16.85 -28.87
C PRO A 172 8.96 -16.15 -29.51
N ALA A 173 9.56 -15.21 -28.78
CA ALA A 173 10.74 -14.49 -29.24
C ALA A 173 12.01 -15.33 -29.01
N HIS A 174 12.20 -16.41 -29.78
CA HIS A 174 13.33 -17.35 -29.60
C HIS A 174 14.71 -16.70 -29.63
N PHE A 175 14.86 -15.54 -30.27
CA PHE A 175 16.10 -14.76 -30.24
C PHE A 175 16.42 -14.16 -28.85
N LEU A 176 15.52 -14.29 -27.89
CA LEU A 176 15.67 -13.90 -26.47
C LEU A 176 15.62 -15.12 -25.53
N GLU A 177 15.78 -16.35 -26.03
CA GLU A 177 15.88 -17.54 -25.18
C GLU A 177 16.96 -17.33 -24.09
N PRO A 178 16.70 -17.62 -22.80
CA PRO A 178 15.54 -18.32 -22.26
C PRO A 178 14.35 -17.42 -21.82
N LEU A 179 14.43 -16.10 -22.01
CA LEU A 179 13.45 -15.14 -21.48
C LEU A 179 12.07 -15.19 -22.17
N ASP A 180 11.93 -15.98 -23.22
CA ASP A 180 10.69 -16.13 -23.97
C ASP A 180 9.63 -16.99 -23.25
N ASN A 181 10.00 -17.77 -22.21
CA ASN A 181 9.09 -18.70 -21.52
C ASN A 181 9.24 -18.76 -19.99
N LEU A 182 9.77 -17.72 -19.35
CA LEU A 182 10.11 -17.78 -17.92
C LEU A 182 8.91 -17.67 -16.97
N ASN A 183 7.70 -17.30 -17.45
CA ASN A 183 6.52 -17.12 -16.59
C ASN A 183 6.85 -16.35 -15.29
N LEU A 184 7.48 -15.18 -15.45
CA LEU A 184 8.07 -14.46 -14.32
C LEU A 184 6.97 -13.99 -13.36
N VAL A 185 7.13 -14.32 -12.08
CA VAL A 185 6.29 -13.82 -10.99
C VAL A 185 7.15 -13.01 -10.03
N ASP A 186 6.84 -11.72 -9.87
CA ASP A 186 7.50 -10.86 -8.88
C ASP A 186 6.58 -10.63 -7.69
N LYS A 187 7.10 -10.89 -6.49
CA LYS A 187 6.39 -10.71 -5.22
C LYS A 187 7.07 -9.61 -4.42
N ARG A 188 6.30 -8.62 -4.01
CA ARG A 188 6.75 -7.49 -3.18
C ARG A 188 5.91 -7.44 -1.94
N HIS A 189 6.56 -7.39 -0.78
CA HIS A 189 5.86 -7.24 0.49
C HIS A 189 6.38 -6.03 1.24
N GLN A 190 5.49 -5.41 2.01
CA GLN A 190 5.84 -4.41 3.00
C GLN A 190 5.22 -4.83 4.33
N THR A 191 6.04 -4.81 5.37
CA THR A 191 5.59 -5.00 6.75
C THR A 191 5.73 -3.68 7.49
N LEU A 192 4.70 -3.29 8.20
CA LEU A 192 4.69 -2.13 9.08
C LEU A 192 4.45 -2.62 10.50
N LEU A 193 5.33 -2.24 11.43
CA LEU A 193 5.04 -2.33 12.85
C LEU A 193 4.20 -1.11 13.21
N THR A 194 2.95 -1.34 13.54
CA THR A 194 1.99 -0.29 13.86
C THR A 194 1.52 -0.49 15.29
N ASP A 195 1.97 0.40 16.18
CA ASP A 195 1.31 0.63 17.46
C ASP A 195 0.17 1.60 17.19
N ALA A 196 -0.94 1.05 16.72
CA ALA A 196 -2.03 1.89 16.24
C ALA A 196 -2.83 2.42 17.45
N TRP A 197 -2.32 3.50 18.04
CA TRP A 197 -3.08 4.48 18.86
C TRP A 197 -4.28 5.06 18.09
N ASN A 198 -4.47 4.63 16.84
CA ASN A 198 -5.60 4.90 15.98
C ASN A 198 -6.92 4.42 16.62
N ALA A 199 -7.85 5.35 16.76
CA ALA A 199 -9.23 5.08 17.07
C ALA A 199 -10.03 4.81 15.79
N SER A 200 -10.76 3.70 15.72
CA SER A 200 -11.55 3.32 14.53
C SER A 200 -12.85 4.11 14.38
N GLY A 201 -13.07 5.15 15.18
CA GLY A 201 -14.26 6.00 15.13
C GLY A 201 -14.43 6.85 16.39
N PRO A 202 -15.31 7.86 16.35
CA PRO A 202 -15.48 8.82 17.44
C PRO A 202 -16.13 8.20 18.69
N ARG A 203 -17.32 7.59 18.55
CA ARG A 203 -18.17 7.22 19.71
C ARG A 203 -18.40 5.72 19.94
N SER A 204 -18.35 4.88 18.91
CA SER A 204 -18.77 3.48 19.02
C SER A 204 -17.67 2.49 18.60
N GLY A 205 -17.58 1.41 19.37
CA GLY A 205 -16.66 0.31 19.14
C GLY A 205 -15.56 0.19 20.20
N PRO A 206 -14.92 -0.99 20.31
CA PRO A 206 -13.85 -1.25 21.28
C PRO A 206 -12.60 -0.37 21.12
N ARG A 207 -12.48 0.31 19.98
CA ARG A 207 -11.38 1.22 19.62
C ARG A 207 -11.87 2.63 19.30
N SER A 208 -13.04 3.03 19.80
CA SER A 208 -13.49 4.42 19.65
C SER A 208 -12.62 5.39 20.46
N VAL A 209 -12.59 6.66 20.06
CA VAL A 209 -11.90 7.72 20.81
C VAL A 209 -12.43 7.76 22.25
N VAL A 210 -13.74 7.66 22.42
CA VAL A 210 -14.37 7.58 23.74
C VAL A 210 -13.83 6.41 24.55
N SER A 211 -13.76 5.19 24.00
CA SER A 211 -13.22 4.04 24.73
C SER A 211 -11.73 4.16 25.08
N ALA A 212 -10.94 4.84 24.25
CA ALA A 212 -9.51 5.03 24.47
C ALA A 212 -9.21 6.14 25.49
N VAL A 213 -10.02 7.20 25.52
CA VAL A 213 -9.83 8.37 26.40
C VAL A 213 -10.50 8.19 27.77
N ARG A 214 -11.62 7.46 27.84
CA ARG A 214 -12.35 7.18 29.10
C ARG A 214 -11.49 6.66 30.26
N PRO A 215 -10.50 5.78 30.08
CA PRO A 215 -9.64 5.36 31.18
C PRO A 215 -8.59 6.40 31.59
N LEU A 216 -8.22 7.32 30.69
CA LEU A 216 -7.20 8.35 30.91
C LEU A 216 -7.75 9.66 31.48
N ALA A 217 -9.07 9.86 31.43
CA ALA A 217 -9.73 10.99 32.04
C ALA A 217 -10.27 10.57 33.43
N PRO A 218 -9.63 10.98 34.55
CA PRO A 218 -10.13 10.66 35.89
C PRO A 218 -11.59 11.09 36.08
N VAL A 219 -11.98 12.17 35.39
CA VAL A 219 -13.34 12.74 35.37
C VAL A 219 -14.40 11.81 34.76
N SER A 220 -14.06 10.89 33.87
CA SER A 220 -15.05 9.96 33.29
C SER A 220 -15.43 8.78 34.19
N TYR A 221 -14.68 8.52 35.27
CA TYR A 221 -15.12 7.63 36.34
C TYR A 221 -16.24 8.27 37.19
N PHE A 222 -16.41 9.59 37.10
CA PHE A 222 -17.43 10.36 37.80
C PHE A 222 -18.68 10.66 36.94
N SER A 223 -18.85 9.96 35.80
CA SER A 223 -19.97 10.09 34.84
C SER A 223 -21.37 9.66 35.38
N GLY A 224 -21.59 9.84 36.67
CA GLY A 224 -22.87 9.72 37.37
C GLY A 224 -23.08 10.78 38.46
N LEU A 225 -22.10 11.67 38.70
CA LEU A 225 -22.25 12.83 39.58
C LEU A 225 -23.20 13.88 39.00
N ASP A 226 -23.41 13.89 37.68
CA ASP A 226 -24.37 14.79 37.02
C ASP A 226 -25.78 14.64 37.58
N ARG A 227 -26.18 13.42 37.99
CA ARG A 227 -27.46 13.19 38.68
C ARG A 227 -27.52 13.85 40.06
N ILE A 228 -26.40 13.90 40.77
CA ILE A 228 -26.29 14.57 42.08
C ILE A 228 -26.30 16.08 41.88
N PHE A 229 -25.62 16.59 40.85
CA PHE A 229 -25.62 18.01 40.51
C PHE A 229 -26.98 18.50 39.97
N ASP A 230 -27.69 17.67 39.21
CA ASP A 230 -29.07 17.93 38.76
C ASP A 230 -30.07 17.98 39.93
N MET A 231 -29.88 17.18 40.99
CA MET A 231 -30.69 17.29 42.21
C MET A 231 -30.51 18.61 42.96
N VAL A 232 -29.38 19.31 42.75
CA VAL A 232 -29.04 20.58 43.42
C VAL A 232 -29.32 21.81 42.54
N LYS A 233 -29.54 21.60 41.24
CA LYS A 233 -30.04 22.60 40.27
C LYS A 233 -31.24 23.44 40.75
N PRO A 234 -32.27 22.89 41.43
CA PRO A 234 -33.37 23.69 41.97
C PRO A 234 -32.97 24.62 43.14
N LEU A 235 -31.79 24.48 43.73
CA LEU A 235 -31.24 25.39 44.75
C LEU A 235 -30.47 26.59 44.16
N LYS A 236 -30.31 26.67 42.84
CA LYS A 236 -29.70 27.80 42.12
C LYS A 236 -30.23 29.20 42.52
N PRO A 237 -31.54 29.42 42.78
CA PRO A 237 -32.02 30.71 43.25
C PRO A 237 -31.69 31.02 44.71
N ILE A 238 -31.31 30.03 45.53
CA ILE A 238 -31.06 30.16 46.97
C ILE A 238 -29.57 30.25 47.28
N LEU A 239 -28.72 29.50 46.56
CA LEU A 239 -27.27 29.48 46.73
C LEU A 239 -26.57 29.52 45.36
N PRO A 240 -26.12 30.70 44.90
CA PRO A 240 -25.58 30.86 43.54
C PRO A 240 -24.31 30.04 43.29
N MET A 241 -23.49 29.82 44.33
CA MET A 241 -22.25 29.05 44.22
C MET A 241 -22.50 27.53 44.06
N VAL A 242 -23.62 27.00 44.57
CA VAL A 242 -23.94 25.57 44.50
C VAL A 242 -24.75 25.26 43.23
N GLY A 243 -25.58 26.20 42.78
CA GLY A 243 -26.34 26.07 41.54
C GLY A 243 -25.49 26.06 40.27
N SER A 244 -24.30 26.67 40.28
CA SER A 244 -23.37 26.63 39.14
C SER A 244 -22.66 25.28 38.98
N LEU A 245 -22.57 24.47 40.04
CA LEU A 245 -22.08 23.08 39.91
C LEU A 245 -23.11 22.20 39.18
N GLY A 246 -24.39 22.58 39.18
CA GLY A 246 -25.48 21.95 38.43
C GLY A 246 -25.39 22.05 36.91
N ASP A 247 -24.51 22.91 36.40
CA ASP A 247 -24.29 23.14 34.97
C ASP A 247 -22.98 22.48 34.47
N LEU A 248 -22.26 21.74 35.33
CA LEU A 248 -21.03 21.03 34.99
C LEU A 248 -21.35 19.58 34.59
N GLU A 249 -21.21 19.26 33.30
CA GLU A 249 -21.27 17.88 32.81
C GLU A 249 -19.91 17.21 32.97
N LEU A 250 -19.70 16.48 34.08
CA LEU A 250 -18.41 15.86 34.39
C LEU A 250 -18.31 14.47 33.75
N GLY A 251 -17.31 14.30 32.88
CA GLY A 251 -17.06 13.01 32.23
C GLY A 251 -17.73 12.83 30.86
N THR A 252 -18.39 13.88 30.35
CA THR A 252 -18.82 13.98 28.96
C THR A 252 -17.59 14.07 28.04
N ILE A 253 -17.46 13.11 27.12
CA ILE A 253 -16.39 13.07 26.11
C ILE A 253 -17.04 13.26 24.74
N GLU A 254 -16.85 14.44 24.15
CA GLU A 254 -17.37 14.76 22.83
C GLU A 254 -16.22 14.98 21.85
N PRO A 255 -15.77 13.91 21.17
CA PRO A 255 -14.63 13.99 20.26
C PRO A 255 -14.91 14.83 18.99
N ASP A 256 -16.19 15.12 18.72
CA ASP A 256 -16.64 15.77 17.48
C ASP A 256 -16.86 17.29 17.64
N ILE A 257 -16.77 17.84 18.85
CA ILE A 257 -16.95 19.28 19.09
C ILE A 257 -15.60 19.98 19.05
N VAL A 258 -15.43 20.83 18.04
CA VAL A 258 -14.31 21.77 17.96
C VAL A 258 -14.68 23.03 18.73
N PRO A 259 -13.86 23.52 19.68
CA PRO A 259 -14.13 24.77 20.37
C PRO A 259 -14.33 25.90 19.36
N SER A 260 -15.35 26.73 19.56
CA SER A 260 -15.70 27.83 18.63
C SER A 260 -14.54 28.79 18.38
N ASP A 261 -13.66 28.98 19.36
CA ASP A 261 -12.42 29.76 19.27
C ASP A 261 -11.37 29.17 18.30
N LYS A 262 -11.50 27.89 17.93
CA LYS A 262 -10.62 27.20 16.96
C LYS A 262 -11.20 27.16 15.55
N LEU A 263 -12.46 27.54 15.37
CA LEU A 263 -13.06 27.70 14.04
C LEU A 263 -12.66 29.08 13.51
N ALA A 264 -11.51 29.16 12.82
CA ALA A 264 -11.21 30.33 12.01
C ALA A 264 -12.36 30.55 11.03
N ASN A 265 -13.02 31.70 11.10
CA ASN A 265 -14.13 32.13 10.25
C ASN A 265 -13.87 31.77 8.78
N SER A 266 -14.32 30.60 8.35
CA SER A 266 -14.27 30.20 6.96
C SER A 266 -15.53 30.76 6.31
N PRO A 267 -15.41 31.60 5.26
CA PRO A 267 -16.60 32.11 4.59
C PRO A 267 -17.40 30.93 4.05
N VAL A 268 -18.65 30.84 4.50
CA VAL A 268 -19.64 29.92 3.94
C VAL A 268 -19.74 30.27 2.46
N LYS A 269 -19.23 29.37 1.59
CA LYS A 269 -19.37 29.54 0.14
C LYS A 269 -20.86 29.36 -0.18
N PRO A 270 -21.48 30.30 -0.91
CA PRO A 270 -22.89 30.20 -1.31
C PRO A 270 -23.16 28.99 -2.20
#